data_AF-A0A2P4XB28-F1
#
_entry.id   AF-A0A2P4XB28-F1
#
_cell.length_a   1.000
_cell.length_b   1.000
_cell.length_c   1.000
_cell.angle_alpha   90.00
_cell.angle_beta   90.00
_cell.angle_gamma   90.00
#
_symmetry.space_group_name_H-M   'P 1'
#
loop_
_entity.id
_entity.type
_entity.pdbx_description
1 polymer ?
#
loop_
_entity_poly.entity_id
_entity_poly.type
_entity_poly.pdbx_seq_one_letter_code
_entity_poly.pdbx_strand_id
1 'polypeptide(L)'
;MLRHRRKIARAMRRFEKTMLDEKCRTRQERQEKLKNDNQQLLQDLNDGKKKENVQSIREAAMRGNLSRVEKLLDMGFSVDAEKLTGKFLKAMGLTPLLAACQSGHLEIVRRLLSSGANVNHPHVTTGRTALMDAANRAKPPVLKELLRYGARIHVEDVQGETVFDCMKDNSNREIIERACQVWSGENAALFPTEFRQVSLTYALISKRQRSVFEAEKVSTRRDLTQLRQTLQRKCVETKVRYDQDIRGSSFEPTLMRRLSAMEAADSRYDDARRALLLEIQDAVDNLRNSERPCFIPEAAILNIMSFCSRHWFDVDLQQPRLVKKKKKAARKALIVSSIVPTTLRPPPDQLPPSLEAEYNSFQRTLKELCDQLQSAVSNEHFNTENGVSRDVSGNSLATLDVFVEQGENLPYRDPRIGDLIDPYVRVFLRSTSVLESTDIFKSEMRIADRNPMWEFRCQITAVPSVQRELGIQVLDTKREDVAGEITISLRSLLDQKEHNEWHVMPPTLRQQILETKPRDQPARIRVCSRLTHTKSIVLTRELQHLMKTRDVLIKKCRDVIQDAIHTRLEQLP
;
A
#
# COMPACT_ATOMS: atom_id res chain seq x y z
N MET A 1 32.61 44.71 -12.09
CA MET A 1 31.79 43.55 -12.53
C MET A 1 31.26 42.68 -11.38
N LEU A 2 32.10 42.05 -10.54
CA LEU A 2 31.63 41.14 -9.47
C LEU A 2 30.70 41.79 -8.42
N ARG A 3 31.02 43.01 -7.96
CA ARG A 3 30.18 43.77 -7.02
C ARG A 3 28.79 44.09 -7.60
N HIS A 4 28.71 44.31 -8.90
CA HIS A 4 27.46 44.62 -9.60
C HIS A 4 26.59 43.36 -9.75
N ARG A 5 27.17 42.22 -10.12
CA ARG A 5 26.49 40.91 -10.15
C ARG A 5 25.93 40.51 -8.77
N ARG A 6 26.69 40.75 -7.68
CA ARG A 6 26.21 40.49 -6.30
C ARG A 6 25.05 41.41 -5.89
N LYS A 7 25.04 42.67 -6.34
CA LYS A 7 23.91 43.59 -6.12
C LYS A 7 22.66 43.13 -6.87
N ILE A 8 22.80 42.70 -8.13
CA ILE A 8 21.70 42.17 -8.95
C ILE A 8 21.12 40.88 -8.34
N ALA A 9 21.97 39.92 -7.93
CA ALA A 9 21.50 38.70 -7.28
C ALA A 9 20.76 38.96 -5.96
N ARG A 10 21.21 39.96 -5.17
CA ARG A 10 20.50 40.39 -3.96
C ARG A 10 19.17 41.08 -4.27
N ALA A 11 19.11 41.86 -5.35
CA ALA A 11 17.87 42.49 -5.80
C ALA A 11 16.86 41.46 -6.33
N MET A 12 17.29 40.47 -7.11
CA MET A 12 16.42 39.38 -7.59
C MET A 12 15.87 38.55 -6.43
N ARG A 13 16.70 38.16 -5.45
CA ARG A 13 16.20 37.44 -4.27
C ARG A 13 15.19 38.24 -3.45
N ARG A 14 15.36 39.57 -3.37
CA ARG A 14 14.39 40.45 -2.71
C ARG A 14 13.08 40.51 -3.50
N PHE A 15 13.17 40.62 -4.82
CA PHE A 15 12.01 40.64 -5.72
C PHE A 15 11.24 39.30 -5.71
N GLU A 16 11.95 38.18 -5.75
CA GLU A 16 11.36 36.84 -5.64
C GLU A 16 10.66 36.65 -4.28
N LYS A 17 11.27 37.14 -3.20
CA LYS A 17 10.67 37.11 -1.87
C LYS A 17 9.40 37.96 -1.81
N THR A 18 9.41 39.20 -2.34
CA THR A 18 8.22 40.06 -2.37
C THR A 18 7.09 39.46 -3.22
N MET A 19 7.41 38.85 -4.36
CA MET A 19 6.41 38.17 -5.21
C MET A 19 5.79 36.94 -4.53
N LEU A 20 6.58 36.18 -3.76
CA LEU A 20 6.09 35.07 -2.94
C LEU A 20 5.19 35.57 -1.82
N ASP A 21 5.58 36.64 -1.13
CA ASP A 21 4.80 37.23 -0.05
C ASP A 21 3.45 37.78 -0.57
N GLU A 22 3.42 38.43 -1.75
CA GLU A 22 2.18 38.89 -2.41
C GLU A 22 1.25 37.72 -2.83
N LYS A 23 1.81 36.62 -3.36
CA LYS A 23 1.02 35.42 -3.69
C LYS A 23 0.44 34.74 -2.45
N CYS A 24 1.20 34.69 -1.36
CA CYS A 24 0.72 34.18 -0.08
C CYS A 24 -0.40 35.06 0.48
N ARG A 25 -0.23 36.39 0.42
CA ARG A 25 -1.23 37.36 0.89
C ARG A 25 -2.53 37.30 0.08
N THR A 26 -2.45 37.30 -1.25
CA THR A 26 -3.65 37.17 -2.11
C THR A 26 -4.38 35.85 -1.91
N ARG A 27 -3.65 34.75 -1.62
CA ARG A 27 -4.26 33.47 -1.26
C ARG A 27 -4.94 33.51 0.10
N GLN A 28 -4.33 34.16 1.10
CA GLN A 28 -4.92 34.37 2.42
C GLN A 28 -6.17 35.24 2.34
N GLU A 29 -6.12 36.37 1.64
CA GLU A 29 -7.26 37.27 1.41
C GLU A 29 -8.41 36.54 0.69
N ARG A 30 -8.12 35.67 -0.28
CA ARG A 30 -9.14 34.83 -0.94
C ARG A 30 -9.74 33.80 0.02
N GLN A 31 -8.93 33.20 0.90
CA GLN A 31 -9.43 32.25 1.90
C GLN A 31 -10.25 32.93 2.99
N GLU A 32 -9.85 34.12 3.43
CA GLU A 32 -10.62 34.93 4.37
C GLU A 32 -11.93 35.40 3.75
N LYS A 33 -11.92 35.84 2.49
CA LYS A 33 -13.14 36.18 1.76
C LYS A 33 -14.10 34.99 1.68
N LEU A 34 -13.62 33.81 1.32
CA LEU A 34 -14.44 32.59 1.31
C LEU A 34 -14.96 32.21 2.71
N LYS A 35 -14.16 32.39 3.76
CA LYS A 35 -14.60 32.18 5.14
C LYS A 35 -15.69 33.16 5.56
N ASN A 36 -15.53 34.43 5.20
CA ASN A 36 -16.52 35.48 5.48
C ASN A 36 -17.80 35.26 4.69
N ASP A 37 -17.69 34.92 3.39
CA ASP A 37 -18.84 34.57 2.54
C ASP A 37 -19.59 33.37 3.13
N ASN A 38 -18.88 32.33 3.59
CA ASN A 38 -19.50 31.17 4.24
C ASN A 38 -20.09 31.50 5.62
N GLN A 39 -19.44 32.35 6.42
CA GLN A 39 -19.98 32.82 7.69
C GLN A 39 -21.21 33.68 7.51
N GLN A 40 -21.23 34.52 6.47
CA GLN A 40 -22.36 35.37 6.12
C GLN A 40 -23.51 34.51 5.58
N LEU A 41 -23.22 33.47 4.80
CA LEU A 41 -24.21 32.48 4.36
C LEU A 41 -24.80 31.70 5.54
N LEU A 42 -23.98 31.37 6.55
CA LEU A 42 -24.42 30.73 7.80
C LEU A 42 -25.19 31.69 8.72
N GLN A 43 -24.83 32.97 8.77
CA GLN A 43 -25.58 34.01 9.48
C GLN A 43 -26.92 34.27 8.80
N ASP A 44 -26.96 34.37 7.47
CA ASP A 44 -28.18 34.51 6.68
C ASP A 44 -29.12 33.29 6.86
N LEU A 45 -28.54 32.09 7.04
CA LEU A 45 -29.28 30.87 7.37
C LEU A 45 -29.79 30.85 8.82
N ASN A 46 -29.03 31.40 9.78
CA ASN A 46 -29.40 31.46 11.20
C ASN A 46 -30.37 32.60 11.53
N ASP A 47 -30.29 33.73 10.82
CA ASP A 47 -31.09 34.94 11.06
C ASP A 47 -32.54 34.82 10.54
N GLY A 48 -32.91 33.70 9.93
CA GLY A 48 -34.31 33.38 9.65
C GLY A 48 -35.05 34.38 8.76
N LYS A 49 -34.33 35.20 7.97
CA LYS A 49 -34.93 36.04 6.94
C LYS A 49 -35.44 35.13 5.81
N LYS A 50 -36.72 34.76 5.90
CA LYS A 50 -37.46 34.09 4.83
C LYS A 50 -37.29 34.89 3.53
N LYS A 51 -36.47 34.41 2.60
CA LYS A 51 -36.76 34.64 1.17
C LYS A 51 -37.94 33.74 0.84
N GLU A 52 -39.11 34.34 0.62
CA GLU A 52 -40.35 33.63 0.24
C GLU A 52 -40.27 32.83 -1.08
N ASN A 53 -39.11 32.78 -1.75
CA ASN A 53 -38.94 32.12 -3.04
C ASN A 53 -37.87 31.02 -3.12
N VAL A 54 -37.33 30.53 -2.00
CA VAL A 54 -36.56 29.26 -2.03
C VAL A 54 -37.50 28.09 -1.79
N GLN A 55 -38.38 27.81 -2.76
CA GLN A 55 -39.08 26.52 -2.80
C GLN A 55 -38.02 25.41 -2.85
N SER A 56 -38.00 24.55 -1.83
CA SER A 56 -37.13 23.36 -1.78
C SER A 56 -37.43 22.45 -2.98
N ILE A 57 -36.45 21.67 -3.46
CA ILE A 57 -36.66 20.70 -4.56
C ILE A 57 -37.84 19.75 -4.29
N ARG A 58 -38.12 19.47 -3.00
CA ARG A 58 -39.29 18.71 -2.56
C ARG A 58 -40.61 19.45 -2.76
N GLU A 59 -40.65 20.73 -2.45
CA GLU A 59 -41.85 21.55 -2.64
C GLU A 59 -42.13 21.75 -4.13
N ALA A 60 -41.08 21.89 -4.94
CA ALA A 60 -41.20 21.88 -6.39
C ALA A 60 -41.73 20.53 -6.91
N ALA A 61 -41.20 19.41 -6.38
CA ALA A 61 -41.66 18.06 -6.71
C ALA A 61 -43.11 17.80 -6.27
N MET A 62 -43.50 18.26 -5.08
CA MET A 62 -44.86 18.12 -4.55
C MET A 62 -45.88 18.94 -5.36
N ARG A 63 -45.50 20.14 -5.80
CA ARG A 63 -46.36 21.05 -6.58
C ARG A 63 -46.43 20.72 -8.07
N GLY A 64 -45.56 19.86 -8.59
CA GLY A 64 -45.56 19.51 -10.02
C GLY A 64 -44.70 20.43 -10.89
N ASN A 65 -43.78 21.21 -10.32
CA ASN A 65 -42.98 22.19 -11.06
C ASN A 65 -41.72 21.56 -11.68
N LEU A 66 -41.89 20.82 -12.79
CA LEU A 66 -40.80 20.09 -13.49
C LEU A 66 -39.60 20.98 -13.81
N SER A 67 -39.81 22.14 -14.46
CA SER A 67 -38.73 23.04 -14.87
C SER A 67 -37.91 23.58 -13.71
N ARG A 68 -38.47 23.62 -12.49
CA ARG A 68 -37.74 24.04 -11.30
C ARG A 68 -36.99 22.86 -10.66
N VAL A 69 -37.54 21.66 -10.71
CA VAL A 69 -36.83 20.43 -10.31
C VAL A 69 -35.60 20.25 -11.18
N GLU A 70 -35.71 20.38 -12.50
CA GLU A 70 -34.58 20.28 -13.43
C GLU A 70 -33.49 21.31 -13.12
N LYS A 71 -33.86 22.60 -12.99
CA LYS A 71 -32.91 23.66 -12.61
C LYS A 71 -32.19 23.37 -11.29
N LEU A 72 -32.90 22.83 -10.29
CA LEU A 72 -32.31 22.49 -9.00
C LEU A 72 -31.39 21.27 -9.11
N LEU A 73 -31.72 20.27 -9.94
CA LEU A 73 -30.82 19.16 -10.23
C LEU A 73 -29.55 19.62 -10.97
N ASP A 74 -29.70 20.51 -11.96
CA ASP A 74 -28.57 21.08 -12.72
C ASP A 74 -27.64 21.94 -11.84
N MET A 75 -28.18 22.56 -10.79
CA MET A 75 -27.40 23.28 -9.77
C MET A 75 -26.69 22.36 -8.76
N GLY A 76 -26.81 21.03 -8.90
CA GLY A 76 -26.11 20.05 -8.07
C GLY A 76 -26.80 19.76 -6.73
N PHE A 77 -28.10 20.04 -6.58
CA PHE A 77 -28.83 19.64 -5.38
C PHE A 77 -28.99 18.12 -5.32
N SER A 78 -28.78 17.54 -4.13
CA SER A 78 -28.95 16.09 -3.92
C SER A 78 -30.37 15.64 -4.24
N VAL A 79 -30.47 14.60 -5.06
CA VAL A 79 -31.73 13.99 -5.52
C VAL A 79 -32.47 13.33 -4.36
N ASP A 80 -31.75 12.87 -3.34
CA ASP A 80 -32.28 12.22 -2.14
C ASP A 80 -32.29 13.16 -0.93
N ALA A 81 -32.29 14.47 -1.14
CA ALA A 81 -32.26 15.41 -0.03
C ALA A 81 -33.41 15.14 0.96
N GLU A 82 -33.11 14.93 2.25
CA GLU A 82 -34.09 14.79 3.33
C GLU A 82 -34.32 16.09 4.13
N LYS A 83 -35.53 16.32 4.67
CA LYS A 83 -35.82 17.49 5.50
C LYS A 83 -35.28 17.26 6.91
N LEU A 84 -34.36 18.12 7.36
CA LEU A 84 -33.75 18.05 8.70
C LEU A 84 -34.10 19.21 9.63
N THR A 85 -35.02 20.12 9.25
CA THR A 85 -35.24 21.34 10.04
C THR A 85 -36.70 21.60 10.42
N GLY A 86 -36.93 21.72 11.72
CA GLY A 86 -37.86 22.69 12.34
C GLY A 86 -39.35 22.32 12.46
N LYS A 87 -39.77 22.08 13.70
CA LYS A 87 -41.12 22.22 14.30
C LYS A 87 -42.28 21.35 13.82
N PHE A 88 -42.16 20.56 12.75
CA PHE A 88 -43.17 19.56 12.38
C PHE A 88 -42.56 18.15 12.33
N LEU A 89 -42.78 17.35 13.37
CA LEU A 89 -42.31 15.95 13.48
C LEU A 89 -42.83 15.03 12.36
N LYS A 90 -43.85 15.42 11.58
CA LYS A 90 -44.46 14.59 10.52
C LYS A 90 -43.69 14.55 9.19
N ALA A 91 -42.66 15.37 8.99
CA ALA A 91 -42.00 15.54 7.69
C ALA A 91 -40.51 15.19 7.67
N MET A 92 -39.98 14.55 8.73
CA MET A 92 -38.61 14.02 8.70
C MET A 92 -38.55 12.85 7.71
N GLY A 93 -37.55 12.87 6.81
CA GLY A 93 -37.33 11.78 5.85
C GLY A 93 -38.15 11.82 4.57
N LEU A 94 -38.86 12.94 4.26
CA LEU A 94 -39.52 13.09 2.97
C LEU A 94 -38.49 13.40 1.87
N THR A 95 -38.25 12.44 0.97
CA THR A 95 -37.41 12.65 -0.22
C THR A 95 -38.19 13.35 -1.35
N PRO A 96 -37.51 13.99 -2.31
CA PRO A 96 -38.18 14.58 -3.48
C PRO A 96 -38.97 13.54 -4.29
N LEU A 97 -38.48 12.29 -4.35
CA LEU A 97 -39.16 11.17 -4.97
C LEU A 97 -40.45 10.80 -4.21
N LEU A 98 -40.41 10.67 -2.89
CA LEU A 98 -41.60 10.43 -2.07
C LEU A 98 -42.65 11.55 -2.28
N ALA A 99 -42.22 12.81 -2.30
CA ALA A 99 -43.11 13.94 -2.54
C ALA A 99 -43.76 13.90 -3.94
N ALA A 100 -43.01 13.55 -4.98
CA ALA A 100 -43.53 13.40 -6.35
C ALA A 100 -44.50 12.22 -6.47
N CYS A 101 -44.21 11.09 -5.83
CA CYS A 101 -45.06 9.90 -5.80
C CYS A 101 -46.36 10.13 -5.02
N GLN A 102 -46.30 10.85 -3.91
CA GLN A 102 -47.49 11.28 -3.17
C GLN A 102 -48.41 12.13 -4.06
N SER A 103 -47.86 13.10 -4.79
CA SER A 103 -48.68 13.96 -5.66
C SER A 103 -49.07 13.31 -6.99
N GLY A 104 -48.41 12.23 -7.40
CA GLY A 104 -48.70 11.50 -8.64
C GLY A 104 -48.09 12.11 -9.91
N HIS A 105 -47.04 12.90 -9.78
CA HIS A 105 -46.41 13.62 -10.90
C HIS A 105 -45.43 12.73 -11.66
N LEU A 106 -45.94 11.96 -12.63
CA LEU A 106 -45.18 10.94 -13.39
C LEU A 106 -43.88 11.47 -14.02
N GLU A 107 -43.93 12.65 -14.64
CA GLU A 107 -42.77 13.23 -15.34
C GLU A 107 -41.64 13.59 -14.38
N ILE A 108 -41.99 14.09 -13.19
CA ILE A 108 -41.03 14.39 -12.13
C ILE A 108 -40.47 13.10 -11.55
N VAL A 109 -41.29 12.06 -11.36
CA VAL A 109 -40.84 10.73 -10.92
C VAL A 109 -39.83 10.16 -11.92
N ARG A 110 -40.13 10.16 -13.22
CA ARG A 110 -39.20 9.73 -14.26
C ARG A 110 -37.90 10.52 -14.24
N ARG A 111 -37.98 11.85 -14.11
CA ARG A 111 -36.80 12.72 -14.08
C ARG A 111 -35.94 12.45 -12.84
N LEU A 112 -36.53 12.36 -11.65
CA LEU A 112 -35.82 12.06 -10.40
C LEU A 112 -35.18 10.67 -10.43
N LEU A 113 -35.90 9.66 -10.92
CA LEU A 113 -35.37 8.29 -11.10
C LEU A 113 -34.23 8.24 -12.13
N SER A 114 -34.36 8.97 -13.25
CA SER A 114 -33.29 9.07 -14.26
C SER A 114 -32.04 9.80 -13.75
N SER A 115 -32.19 10.70 -12.77
CA SER A 115 -31.08 11.35 -12.07
C SER A 115 -30.49 10.52 -10.92
N GLY A 116 -30.90 9.26 -10.76
CA GLY A 116 -30.33 8.35 -9.76
C GLY A 116 -30.95 8.42 -8.37
N ALA A 117 -32.19 8.90 -8.23
CA ALA A 117 -32.91 8.87 -6.96
C ALA A 117 -33.05 7.42 -6.44
N ASN A 118 -32.89 7.23 -5.13
CA ASN A 118 -33.08 5.91 -4.53
C ASN A 118 -34.57 5.54 -4.43
N VAL A 119 -34.99 4.59 -5.28
CA VAL A 119 -36.40 4.11 -5.39
C VAL A 119 -36.92 3.54 -4.07
N ASN A 120 -36.04 2.91 -3.28
CA ASN A 120 -36.40 2.17 -2.08
C ASN A 120 -36.18 2.96 -0.79
N HIS A 121 -35.99 4.28 -0.88
CA HIS A 121 -35.80 5.12 0.29
C HIS A 121 -37.06 5.11 1.17
N PRO A 122 -36.98 4.66 2.44
CA PRO A 122 -38.12 4.68 3.34
C PRO A 122 -38.33 6.09 3.90
N HIS A 123 -39.58 6.45 4.15
CA HIS A 123 -39.92 7.65 4.91
C HIS A 123 -39.54 7.43 6.38
N VAL A 124 -38.70 8.30 6.95
CA VAL A 124 -38.09 8.09 8.28
C VAL A 124 -39.12 7.88 9.40
N THR A 125 -40.27 8.55 9.37
CA THR A 125 -41.27 8.45 10.45
C THR A 125 -42.29 7.32 10.29
N THR A 126 -42.58 6.89 9.05
CA THR A 126 -43.63 5.90 8.77
C THR A 126 -43.06 4.57 8.27
N GLY A 127 -41.82 4.55 7.82
CA GLY A 127 -41.20 3.41 7.13
C GLY A 127 -41.70 3.21 5.71
N ARG A 128 -42.67 4.02 5.23
CA ARG A 128 -43.31 3.81 3.93
C ARG A 128 -42.39 4.18 2.78
N THR A 129 -42.38 3.33 1.75
CA THR A 129 -41.61 3.54 0.52
C THR A 129 -42.43 4.28 -0.54
N ALA A 130 -41.77 4.81 -1.57
CA ALA A 130 -42.43 5.47 -2.70
C ALA A 130 -43.48 4.57 -3.39
N LEU A 131 -43.27 3.26 -3.38
CA LEU A 131 -44.22 2.27 -3.92
C LEU A 131 -45.50 2.18 -3.07
N MET A 132 -45.39 2.15 -1.74
CA MET A 132 -46.54 2.11 -0.82
C MET A 132 -47.40 3.37 -0.95
N ASP A 133 -46.77 4.54 -1.05
CA ASP A 133 -47.50 5.81 -1.21
C ASP A 133 -48.20 5.91 -2.58
N ALA A 134 -47.55 5.45 -3.66
CA ALA A 134 -48.17 5.39 -4.98
C ALA A 134 -49.32 4.37 -5.05
N ALA A 135 -49.18 3.24 -4.33
CA ALA A 135 -50.18 2.18 -4.26
C ALA A 135 -51.45 2.61 -3.51
N ASN A 136 -51.30 3.31 -2.38
CA ASN A 136 -52.40 3.86 -1.59
C ASN A 136 -53.18 4.96 -2.34
N ARG A 137 -52.51 5.73 -3.21
CA ARG A 137 -53.10 6.87 -3.92
C ARG A 137 -53.63 6.58 -5.32
N ALA A 138 -53.82 5.31 -5.68
CA ALA A 138 -54.48 4.93 -6.94
C ALA A 138 -53.75 5.42 -8.21
N LYS A 139 -52.42 5.43 -8.24
CA LYS A 139 -51.63 5.94 -9.39
C LYS A 139 -50.95 4.82 -10.21
N PRO A 140 -51.67 4.11 -11.09
CA PRO A 140 -51.11 3.00 -11.87
C PRO A 140 -49.90 3.35 -12.76
N PRO A 141 -49.79 4.54 -13.43
CA PRO A 141 -48.62 4.83 -14.26
C PRO A 141 -47.36 5.09 -13.43
N VAL A 142 -47.50 5.73 -12.26
CA VAL A 142 -46.37 5.96 -11.33
C VAL A 142 -45.92 4.63 -10.74
N LEU A 143 -46.87 3.76 -10.38
CA LEU A 143 -46.61 2.42 -9.86
C LEU A 143 -45.79 1.57 -10.85
N LYS A 144 -46.16 1.59 -12.14
CA LYS A 144 -45.43 0.88 -13.21
C LYS A 144 -43.99 1.40 -13.38
N GLU A 145 -43.79 2.71 -13.35
CA GLU A 145 -42.43 3.28 -13.44
C GLU A 145 -41.59 2.95 -12.21
N LEU A 146 -42.14 2.99 -10.99
CA LEU A 146 -41.42 2.60 -9.78
C LEU A 146 -40.98 1.12 -9.82
N LEU A 147 -41.87 0.22 -10.28
CA LEU A 147 -41.55 -1.20 -10.47
C LEU A 147 -40.46 -1.40 -11.54
N ARG A 148 -40.48 -0.62 -12.63
CA ARG A 148 -39.45 -0.66 -13.69
C ARG A 148 -38.06 -0.28 -13.18
N TYR A 149 -37.97 0.61 -12.21
CA TYR A 149 -36.71 1.01 -11.56
C TYR A 149 -36.35 0.15 -10.33
N GLY A 150 -37.05 -0.98 -10.09
CA GLY A 150 -36.66 -1.96 -9.07
C GLY A 150 -37.21 -1.69 -7.67
N ALA A 151 -38.41 -1.13 -7.55
CA ALA A 151 -39.07 -0.96 -6.26
C ALA A 151 -39.36 -2.31 -5.57
N ARG A 152 -39.01 -2.41 -4.28
CA ARG A 152 -39.23 -3.62 -3.46
C ARG A 152 -40.69 -3.73 -3.03
N ILE A 153 -41.32 -4.86 -3.34
CA ILE A 153 -42.73 -5.13 -3.05
C ILE A 153 -42.93 -5.64 -1.61
N HIS A 154 -42.01 -6.46 -1.11
CA HIS A 154 -42.08 -7.09 0.22
C HIS A 154 -41.38 -6.26 1.31
N VAL A 155 -41.60 -4.95 1.31
CA VAL A 155 -41.15 -4.08 2.41
C VAL A 155 -42.30 -3.94 3.39
N GLU A 156 -41.99 -3.96 4.66
CA GLU A 156 -42.92 -3.68 5.76
C GLU A 156 -42.67 -2.26 6.26
N ASP A 157 -43.73 -1.51 6.52
CA ASP A 157 -43.64 -0.21 7.15
C ASP A 157 -43.53 -0.34 8.69
N VAL A 158 -43.49 0.79 9.42
CA VAL A 158 -43.34 0.77 10.89
C VAL A 158 -44.53 0.09 11.59
N GLN A 159 -45.68 -0.03 10.92
CA GLN A 159 -46.88 -0.69 11.42
C GLN A 159 -46.94 -2.18 11.02
N GLY A 160 -45.94 -2.68 10.28
CA GLY A 160 -45.93 -4.03 9.73
C GLY A 160 -46.83 -4.18 8.50
N GLU A 161 -47.31 -3.07 7.94
CA GLU A 161 -48.15 -3.10 6.74
C GLU A 161 -47.28 -3.27 5.50
N THR A 162 -47.68 -4.17 4.62
CA THR A 162 -47.07 -4.35 3.30
C THR A 162 -47.73 -3.45 2.27
N VAL A 163 -47.17 -3.39 1.06
CA VAL A 163 -47.78 -2.65 -0.06
C VAL A 163 -49.22 -3.14 -0.32
N PHE A 164 -49.52 -4.42 -0.08
CA PHE A 164 -50.86 -5.01 -0.26
C PHE A 164 -51.89 -4.45 0.73
N ASP A 165 -51.49 -4.24 1.98
CA ASP A 165 -52.38 -3.72 3.01
C ASP A 165 -52.71 -2.24 2.78
N CYS A 166 -51.79 -1.51 2.14
CA CYS A 166 -51.96 -0.11 1.77
C CYS A 166 -52.84 0.12 0.52
N MET A 167 -53.20 -0.90 -0.26
CA MET A 167 -53.90 -0.76 -1.53
C MET A 167 -55.43 -0.75 -1.39
N LYS A 168 -56.07 0.34 -1.84
CA LYS A 168 -57.54 0.44 -1.89
C LYS A 168 -58.13 0.06 -3.24
N ASP A 169 -57.33 0.15 -4.30
CA ASP A 169 -57.80 0.04 -5.68
C ASP A 169 -57.46 -1.32 -6.30
N ASN A 170 -58.47 -1.95 -6.91
CA ASN A 170 -58.31 -3.23 -7.60
C ASN A 170 -57.31 -3.17 -8.77
N SER A 171 -57.17 -2.03 -9.46
CA SER A 171 -56.23 -1.90 -10.59
C SER A 171 -54.76 -1.91 -10.13
N ASN A 172 -54.43 -1.25 -9.02
CA ASN A 172 -53.09 -1.28 -8.43
C ASN A 172 -52.78 -2.66 -7.85
N ARG A 173 -53.77 -3.27 -7.19
CA ARG A 173 -53.67 -4.63 -6.66
C ARG A 173 -53.35 -5.63 -7.76
N GLU A 174 -54.04 -5.55 -8.90
CA GLU A 174 -53.80 -6.42 -10.05
C GLU A 174 -52.39 -6.20 -10.65
N ILE A 175 -51.89 -4.97 -10.71
CA ILE A 175 -50.51 -4.69 -11.17
C ILE A 175 -49.47 -5.32 -10.24
N ILE A 176 -49.65 -5.18 -8.92
CA ILE A 176 -48.69 -5.70 -7.94
C ILE A 176 -48.81 -7.22 -7.80
N GLU A 177 -50.01 -7.78 -7.90
CA GLU A 177 -50.25 -9.22 -7.95
C GLU A 177 -49.58 -9.85 -9.18
N ARG A 178 -49.72 -9.22 -10.37
CA ARG A 178 -48.95 -9.60 -11.56
C ARG A 178 -47.44 -9.44 -11.36
N ALA A 179 -46.99 -8.40 -10.65
CA ALA A 179 -45.58 -8.17 -10.33
C ALA A 179 -45.02 -9.20 -9.32
N CYS A 180 -45.84 -9.73 -8.41
CA CYS A 180 -45.49 -10.86 -7.55
C CYS A 180 -45.48 -12.19 -8.32
N GLN A 181 -46.35 -12.30 -9.33
CA GLN A 181 -46.42 -13.44 -10.25
C GLN A 181 -45.43 -13.33 -11.43
N VAL A 182 -44.36 -12.51 -11.34
CA VAL A 182 -43.31 -12.37 -12.38
C VAL A 182 -42.65 -13.71 -12.76
N TRP A 183 -42.76 -14.72 -11.90
CA TRP A 183 -42.28 -16.09 -12.13
C TRP A 183 -43.35 -17.06 -12.63
N SER A 184 -44.59 -16.60 -12.85
CA SER A 184 -45.65 -17.36 -13.52
C SER A 184 -45.50 -17.25 -15.05
N GLY A 185 -45.90 -18.31 -15.77
CA GLY A 185 -45.79 -18.37 -17.24
C GLY A 185 -46.67 -17.35 -17.97
N GLU A 186 -47.73 -16.84 -17.34
CA GLU A 186 -48.71 -15.94 -17.95
C GLU A 186 -48.24 -14.47 -17.97
N ASN A 187 -47.56 -14.02 -16.90
CA ASN A 187 -47.02 -12.65 -16.79
C ASN A 187 -45.58 -12.52 -17.32
N ALA A 188 -45.01 -13.63 -17.79
CA ALA A 188 -43.72 -13.71 -18.49
C ALA A 188 -43.59 -12.74 -19.67
N ALA A 189 -44.71 -12.42 -20.34
CA ALA A 189 -44.74 -11.56 -21.52
C ALA A 189 -44.63 -10.05 -21.19
N LEU A 190 -44.89 -9.65 -19.94
CA LEU A 190 -44.84 -8.24 -19.51
C LEU A 190 -43.42 -7.74 -19.25
N PHE A 191 -42.46 -8.64 -19.03
CA PHE A 191 -41.08 -8.31 -18.67
C PHE A 191 -40.08 -8.98 -19.61
N PRO A 192 -39.04 -8.26 -20.08
CA PRO A 192 -37.98 -8.85 -20.90
C PRO A 192 -37.40 -10.11 -20.25
N THR A 193 -37.14 -11.14 -21.06
CA THR A 193 -36.65 -12.46 -20.60
C THR A 193 -35.37 -12.35 -19.76
N GLU A 194 -34.52 -11.40 -20.11
CA GLU A 194 -33.24 -11.21 -19.46
C GLU A 194 -33.39 -10.54 -18.08
N PHE A 195 -34.35 -9.62 -17.91
CA PHE A 195 -34.73 -9.08 -16.59
C PHE A 195 -35.18 -10.21 -15.64
N ARG A 196 -35.92 -11.20 -16.16
CA ARG A 196 -36.36 -12.36 -15.37
C ARG A 196 -35.21 -13.27 -14.96
N GLN A 197 -34.23 -13.49 -15.84
CA GLN A 197 -33.03 -14.28 -15.54
C GLN A 197 -32.15 -13.61 -14.47
N VAL A 198 -31.97 -12.29 -14.56
CA VAL A 198 -31.23 -11.46 -13.60
C VAL A 198 -31.90 -11.45 -12.23
N SER A 199 -33.22 -11.31 -12.20
CA SER A 199 -34.01 -11.34 -10.96
C SER A 199 -33.89 -12.70 -10.27
N LEU A 200 -33.95 -13.78 -11.03
CA LEU A 200 -33.86 -15.15 -10.52
C LEU A 200 -32.43 -15.50 -10.06
N THR A 201 -31.41 -15.07 -10.81
CA THR A 201 -30.01 -15.24 -10.40
C THR A 201 -29.70 -14.44 -9.14
N TYR A 202 -30.20 -13.20 -9.02
CA TYR A 202 -30.09 -12.41 -7.79
C TYR A 202 -30.76 -13.09 -6.59
N ALA A 203 -31.98 -13.61 -6.76
CA ALA A 203 -32.69 -14.33 -5.71
C ALA A 203 -31.95 -15.61 -5.28
N LEU A 204 -31.37 -16.36 -6.23
CA LEU A 204 -30.57 -17.56 -5.94
C LEU A 204 -29.25 -17.24 -5.26
N ILE A 205 -28.53 -16.21 -5.71
CA ILE A 205 -27.27 -15.75 -5.09
C ILE A 205 -27.54 -15.30 -3.65
N SER A 206 -28.57 -14.48 -3.45
CA SER A 206 -28.98 -14.01 -2.12
C SER A 206 -29.39 -15.17 -1.20
N LYS A 207 -30.13 -16.15 -1.72
CA LYS A 207 -30.51 -17.36 -0.96
C LYS A 207 -29.28 -18.20 -0.59
N ARG A 208 -28.33 -18.39 -1.51
CA ARG A 208 -27.09 -19.14 -1.24
C ARG A 208 -26.20 -18.42 -0.23
N GLN A 209 -26.02 -17.10 -0.35
CA GLN A 209 -25.25 -16.30 0.60
C GLN A 209 -25.84 -16.39 2.01
N ARG A 210 -27.17 -16.31 2.15
CA ARG A 210 -27.84 -16.51 3.44
C ARG A 210 -27.65 -17.92 3.99
N SER A 211 -27.74 -18.96 3.16
CA SER A 211 -27.54 -20.34 3.62
C SER A 211 -26.10 -20.62 4.07
N VAL A 212 -25.11 -20.05 3.38
CA VAL A 212 -23.69 -20.18 3.75
C VAL A 212 -23.43 -19.44 5.05
N PHE A 213 -23.95 -18.21 5.19
CA PHE A 213 -23.83 -17.43 6.42
C PHE A 213 -24.44 -18.14 7.63
N GLU A 214 -25.67 -18.67 7.51
CA GLU A 214 -26.28 -19.42 8.62
C GLU A 214 -25.52 -20.72 8.94
N ALA A 215 -24.96 -21.39 7.93
CA ALA A 215 -24.12 -22.57 8.15
C ALA A 215 -22.82 -22.24 8.92
N GLU A 216 -22.12 -21.18 8.53
CA GLU A 216 -20.89 -20.69 9.20
C GLU A 216 -21.18 -20.19 10.62
N LYS A 217 -22.31 -19.53 10.83
CA LYS A 217 -22.75 -19.11 12.17
C LYS A 217 -23.03 -20.30 13.08
N VAL A 218 -23.65 -21.36 12.55
CA VAL A 218 -23.90 -22.60 13.31
C VAL A 218 -22.60 -23.35 13.60
N SER A 219 -21.66 -23.43 12.63
CA SER A 219 -20.37 -24.09 12.85
C SER A 219 -19.52 -23.34 13.88
N THR A 220 -19.36 -22.02 13.74
CA THR A 220 -18.59 -21.20 14.68
C THR A 220 -19.15 -21.27 16.10
N ARG A 221 -20.48 -21.30 16.27
CA ARG A 221 -21.08 -21.53 17.60
C ARG A 221 -20.75 -22.90 18.17
N ARG A 222 -20.73 -23.96 17.36
CA ARG A 222 -20.33 -25.30 17.81
C ARG A 222 -18.86 -25.32 18.23
N ASP A 223 -17.98 -24.76 17.41
CA ASP A 223 -16.54 -24.71 17.69
C ASP A 223 -16.26 -23.91 18.98
N LEU A 224 -16.98 -22.81 19.21
CA LEU A 224 -16.88 -22.02 20.44
C LEU A 224 -17.36 -22.79 21.68
N THR A 225 -18.42 -23.59 21.56
CA THR A 225 -18.85 -24.43 22.69
C THR A 225 -17.80 -25.48 23.06
N GLN A 226 -17.13 -26.06 22.06
CA GLN A 226 -16.02 -27.00 22.29
C GLN A 226 -14.80 -26.28 22.87
N LEU A 227 -14.42 -25.14 22.31
CA LEU A 227 -13.29 -24.33 22.79
C LEU A 227 -13.50 -23.89 24.24
N ARG A 228 -14.71 -23.43 24.59
CA ARG A 228 -15.07 -23.08 25.98
C ARG A 228 -14.82 -24.24 26.94
N GLN A 229 -15.20 -25.47 26.58
CA GLN A 229 -14.96 -26.65 27.42
C GLN A 229 -13.46 -26.94 27.55
N THR A 230 -12.70 -26.82 26.47
CA THR A 230 -11.23 -27.01 26.52
C THR A 230 -10.53 -25.96 27.36
N LEU A 231 -10.91 -24.68 27.23
CA LEU A 231 -10.37 -23.58 28.02
C LEU A 231 -10.71 -23.72 29.50
N GLN A 232 -11.93 -24.15 29.84
CA GLN A 232 -12.30 -24.46 31.23
C GLN A 232 -11.40 -25.54 31.83
N ARG A 233 -11.11 -26.61 31.07
CA ARG A 233 -10.16 -27.66 31.51
C ARG A 233 -8.75 -27.11 31.70
N LYS A 234 -8.23 -26.38 30.71
CA LYS A 234 -6.89 -25.75 30.78
C LYS A 234 -6.77 -24.80 31.98
N CYS A 235 -7.78 -23.96 32.25
CA CYS A 235 -7.80 -23.07 33.42
C CYS A 235 -7.65 -23.86 34.73
N VAL A 236 -8.42 -24.94 34.89
CA VAL A 236 -8.35 -25.79 36.09
C VAL A 236 -6.98 -26.46 36.19
N GLU A 237 -6.45 -27.02 35.10
CA GLU A 237 -5.12 -27.64 35.07
C GLU A 237 -4.01 -26.64 35.43
N THR A 238 -4.04 -25.43 34.88
CA THR A 238 -3.05 -24.38 35.18
C THR A 238 -3.09 -23.97 36.65
N LYS A 239 -4.30 -23.90 37.24
CA LYS A 239 -4.46 -23.57 38.66
C LYS A 239 -3.96 -24.69 39.57
N VAL A 240 -4.26 -25.94 39.24
CA VAL A 240 -3.78 -27.10 39.99
C VAL A 240 -2.25 -27.20 39.94
N ARG A 241 -1.64 -26.98 38.77
CA ARG A 241 -0.17 -26.96 38.63
C ARG A 241 0.46 -25.85 39.45
N TYR A 242 -0.11 -24.64 39.44
CA TYR A 242 0.35 -23.56 40.29
C TYR A 242 0.26 -23.90 41.79
N ASP A 243 -0.85 -24.49 42.25
CA ASP A 243 -1.01 -24.91 43.64
C ASP A 243 -0.06 -26.05 44.04
N GLN A 244 0.37 -26.88 43.09
CA GLN A 244 1.41 -27.90 43.28
C GLN A 244 2.79 -27.25 43.37
N ASP A 245 3.12 -26.32 42.47
CA ASP A 245 4.39 -25.61 42.43
C ASP A 245 4.62 -24.77 43.71
N ILE A 246 3.58 -24.06 44.18
CA ILE A 246 3.63 -23.30 45.43
C ILE A 246 3.81 -24.22 46.63
N ARG A 247 3.13 -25.37 46.68
CA ARG A 247 3.37 -26.38 47.73
C ARG A 247 4.79 -26.93 47.64
N GLY A 248 5.29 -27.22 46.45
CA GLY A 248 6.66 -27.68 46.17
C GLY A 248 7.71 -26.69 46.68
N SER A 249 7.50 -25.40 46.46
CA SER A 249 8.41 -24.33 46.88
C SER A 249 8.63 -24.30 48.40
N SER A 250 7.64 -24.74 49.20
CA SER A 250 7.75 -24.79 50.67
C SER A 250 8.81 -25.79 51.17
N PHE A 251 9.16 -26.78 50.35
CA PHE A 251 10.13 -27.84 50.67
C PHE A 251 11.58 -27.46 50.33
N GLU A 252 11.82 -26.29 49.71
CA GLU A 252 13.19 -25.85 49.40
C GLU A 252 13.99 -25.55 50.69
N PRO A 253 15.31 -25.83 50.70
CA PRO A 253 16.12 -25.83 51.92
C PRO A 253 16.54 -24.42 52.37
N THR A 254 16.52 -23.41 51.50
CA THR A 254 16.93 -22.03 51.83
C THR A 254 15.84 -21.03 51.46
N LEU A 255 15.74 -19.94 52.25
CA LEU A 255 14.76 -18.87 52.02
C LEU A 255 14.86 -18.28 50.59
N MET A 256 16.07 -18.04 50.11
CA MET A 256 16.32 -17.53 48.76
C MET A 256 15.80 -18.46 47.67
N ARG A 257 15.99 -19.79 47.82
CA ARG A 257 15.44 -20.76 46.86
C ARG A 257 13.92 -20.82 46.91
N ARG A 258 13.30 -20.74 48.09
CA ARG A 258 11.84 -20.65 48.25
C ARG A 258 11.26 -19.47 47.49
N LEU A 259 11.82 -18.27 47.71
CA LEU A 259 11.39 -17.05 47.03
C LEU A 259 11.55 -17.16 45.51
N SER A 260 12.70 -17.64 45.04
CA SER A 260 12.93 -17.82 43.59
C SER A 260 12.00 -18.87 42.95
N ALA A 261 11.65 -19.93 43.68
CA ALA A 261 10.75 -20.97 43.21
C ALA A 261 9.29 -20.48 43.18
N MET A 262 8.89 -19.65 44.15
CA MET A 262 7.58 -18.97 44.15
C MET A 262 7.48 -17.97 43.00
N GLU A 263 8.48 -17.11 42.80
CA GLU A 263 8.53 -16.15 41.68
C GLU A 263 8.48 -16.86 40.32
N ALA A 264 9.17 -18.00 40.18
CA ALA A 264 9.11 -18.81 38.97
C ALA A 264 7.73 -19.44 38.75
N ALA A 265 7.04 -19.88 39.82
CA ALA A 265 5.68 -20.41 39.75
C ALA A 265 4.66 -19.32 39.37
N ASP A 266 4.78 -18.13 39.95
CA ASP A 266 3.98 -16.95 39.62
C ASP A 266 4.13 -16.57 38.15
N SER A 267 5.39 -16.49 37.66
CA SER A 267 5.66 -16.18 36.25
C SER A 267 5.04 -17.21 35.31
N ARG A 268 5.19 -18.52 35.60
CA ARG A 268 4.62 -19.59 34.77
C ARG A 268 3.08 -19.52 34.74
N TYR A 269 2.46 -19.23 35.88
CA TYR A 269 1.01 -19.09 35.97
C TYR A 269 0.51 -17.86 35.22
N ASP A 270 1.21 -16.73 35.34
CA ASP A 270 0.88 -15.51 34.60
C ASP A 270 1.02 -15.69 33.09
N ASP A 271 2.06 -16.38 32.62
CA ASP A 271 2.25 -16.67 31.19
C ASP A 271 1.15 -17.59 30.65
N ALA A 272 0.81 -18.66 31.39
CA ALA A 272 -0.28 -19.56 31.02
C ALA A 272 -1.64 -18.83 31.02
N ARG A 273 -1.88 -17.96 32.01
CA ARG A 273 -3.08 -17.11 32.09
C ARG A 273 -3.17 -16.13 30.92
N ARG A 274 -2.06 -15.48 30.53
CA ARG A 274 -1.99 -14.60 29.36
C ARG A 274 -2.34 -15.36 28.08
N ALA A 275 -1.79 -16.55 27.87
CA ALA A 275 -2.10 -17.39 26.71
C ALA A 275 -3.59 -17.75 26.64
N LEU A 276 -4.20 -18.12 27.77
CA LEU A 276 -5.64 -18.42 27.83
C LEU A 276 -6.51 -17.20 27.52
N LEU A 277 -6.13 -16.01 27.98
CA LEU A 277 -6.87 -14.78 27.67
C LEU A 277 -6.81 -14.42 26.19
N LEU A 278 -5.67 -14.65 25.53
CA LEU A 278 -5.53 -14.47 24.08
C LEU A 278 -6.41 -15.46 23.31
N GLU A 279 -6.42 -16.75 23.68
CA GLU A 279 -7.30 -17.74 23.06
C GLU A 279 -8.80 -17.37 23.21
N ILE A 280 -9.19 -16.78 24.36
CA ILE A 280 -10.55 -16.28 24.58
C ILE A 280 -10.84 -15.07 23.68
N GLN A 281 -9.90 -14.15 23.55
CA GLN A 281 -10.08 -12.95 22.74
C GLN A 281 -10.26 -13.30 21.25
N ASP A 282 -9.42 -14.18 20.72
CA ASP A 282 -9.53 -14.68 19.35
C ASP A 282 -10.89 -15.36 19.10
N ALA A 283 -11.37 -16.13 20.08
CA ALA A 283 -12.67 -16.77 20.03
C ALA A 283 -13.83 -15.76 19.96
N VAL A 284 -13.76 -14.69 20.75
CA VAL A 284 -14.76 -13.60 20.75
C VAL A 284 -14.73 -12.82 19.44
N ASP A 285 -13.54 -12.54 18.90
CA ASP A 285 -13.39 -11.85 17.62
C ASP A 285 -13.94 -12.70 16.47
N ASN A 286 -13.72 -14.02 16.50
CA ASN A 286 -14.30 -14.96 15.53
C ASN A 286 -15.84 -14.99 15.60
N LEU A 287 -16.43 -14.97 16.81
CA LEU A 287 -17.89 -14.86 16.98
C LEU A 287 -18.42 -13.53 16.41
N ARG A 288 -17.73 -12.43 16.71
CA ARG A 288 -18.13 -11.10 16.24
C ARG A 288 -18.06 -10.99 14.72
N ASN A 289 -17.08 -11.66 14.11
CA ASN A 289 -16.94 -11.73 12.65
C ASN A 289 -18.01 -12.64 12.03
N SER A 290 -18.37 -13.77 12.64
CA SER A 290 -19.42 -14.66 12.12
C SER A 290 -20.84 -14.11 12.28
N GLU A 291 -21.06 -13.13 13.16
CA GLU A 291 -22.32 -12.40 13.26
C GLU A 291 -22.49 -11.31 12.18
N ARG A 292 -21.41 -10.94 11.48
CA ARG A 292 -21.45 -9.94 10.41
C ARG A 292 -21.74 -10.62 9.06
N PRO A 293 -22.84 -10.27 8.38
CA PRO A 293 -23.11 -10.84 7.08
C PRO A 293 -22.14 -10.31 6.02
N CYS A 294 -21.33 -11.19 5.45
CA CYS A 294 -20.47 -10.91 4.30
C CYS A 294 -21.27 -11.00 2.99
N PHE A 295 -22.24 -10.10 2.81
CA PHE A 295 -22.98 -10.03 1.54
C PHE A 295 -22.17 -9.27 0.50
N ILE A 296 -22.15 -9.77 -0.73
CA ILE A 296 -21.69 -8.95 -1.86
C ILE A 296 -22.70 -7.81 -2.00
N PRO A 297 -22.26 -6.53 -1.94
CA PRO A 297 -23.19 -5.42 -2.00
C PRO A 297 -23.98 -5.46 -3.30
N GLU A 298 -25.26 -5.11 -3.24
CA GLU A 298 -26.19 -5.13 -4.37
C GLU A 298 -25.61 -4.39 -5.59
N ALA A 299 -24.90 -3.29 -5.35
CA ALA A 299 -24.16 -2.54 -6.37
C ALA A 299 -23.04 -3.34 -7.09
N ALA A 300 -22.32 -4.22 -6.39
CA ALA A 300 -21.29 -5.07 -7.00
C ALA A 300 -21.91 -6.23 -7.78
N ILE A 301 -23.02 -6.81 -7.32
CA ILE A 301 -23.76 -7.84 -8.06
C ILE A 301 -24.38 -7.22 -9.33
N LEU A 302 -24.99 -6.04 -9.21
CA LEU A 302 -25.51 -5.28 -10.34
C LEU A 302 -24.42 -4.87 -11.32
N ASN A 303 -23.22 -4.50 -10.84
CA ASN A 303 -22.07 -4.27 -11.71
C ASN A 303 -21.65 -5.55 -12.44
N ILE A 304 -21.50 -6.68 -11.74
CA ILE A 304 -21.18 -7.99 -12.34
C ILE A 304 -22.22 -8.38 -13.41
N MET A 305 -23.51 -8.16 -13.14
CA MET A 305 -24.57 -8.44 -14.09
C MET A 305 -24.67 -7.41 -15.23
N SER A 306 -24.27 -6.15 -15.00
CA SER A 306 -24.20 -5.12 -16.04
C SER A 306 -23.11 -5.37 -17.09
N PHE A 307 -22.07 -6.15 -16.72
CA PHE A 307 -21.06 -6.62 -17.65
C PHE A 307 -21.54 -7.79 -18.54
N CYS A 308 -22.66 -8.45 -18.19
CA CYS A 308 -23.16 -9.63 -18.90
C CYS A 308 -24.12 -9.33 -20.06
N SER A 309 -24.72 -8.15 -20.16
CA SER A 309 -25.41 -7.70 -21.39
C SER A 309 -25.72 -6.21 -21.34
N ARG A 310 -25.07 -5.49 -22.24
CA ARG A 310 -25.35 -4.09 -22.56
C ARG A 310 -26.71 -3.98 -23.27
N HIS A 311 -27.61 -3.17 -22.72
CA HIS A 311 -28.86 -2.64 -23.30
C HIS A 311 -30.08 -3.58 -23.37
N TRP A 312 -30.81 -3.74 -22.26
CA TRP A 312 -32.07 -4.51 -22.23
C TRP A 312 -33.33 -3.79 -22.73
N PHE A 313 -33.25 -2.50 -23.04
CA PHE A 313 -34.38 -1.74 -23.60
C PHE A 313 -34.04 -1.01 -24.91
N ASP A 314 -32.84 -1.17 -25.47
CA ASP A 314 -32.59 -0.76 -26.88
C ASP A 314 -33.00 -1.90 -27.82
N VAL A 315 -34.30 -2.23 -27.83
CA VAL A 315 -34.91 -2.95 -28.95
C VAL A 315 -35.43 -1.90 -29.91
N ASP A 316 -34.50 -1.28 -30.64
CA ASP A 316 -34.76 -0.66 -31.93
C ASP A 316 -33.42 -0.36 -32.59
N LEU A 317 -32.79 -1.37 -33.21
CA LEU A 317 -31.90 -1.17 -34.37
C LEU A 317 -31.44 -2.48 -35.04
N GLN A 318 -32.26 -3.54 -35.10
CA GLN A 318 -32.00 -4.64 -36.05
C GLN A 318 -33.29 -5.22 -36.66
N GLN A 319 -33.93 -4.42 -37.53
CA GLN A 319 -34.56 -5.01 -38.72
C GLN A 319 -33.54 -4.95 -39.86
N PRO A 320 -33.30 -6.04 -40.61
CA PRO A 320 -32.40 -6.02 -41.75
C PRO A 320 -33.05 -5.22 -42.88
N ARG A 321 -32.70 -3.94 -43.01
CA ARG A 321 -33.04 -3.16 -44.21
C ARG A 321 -32.27 -3.73 -45.39
N LEU A 322 -33.01 -4.38 -46.29
CA LEU A 322 -32.58 -4.76 -47.63
C LEU A 322 -31.78 -3.62 -48.28
N VAL A 323 -30.55 -3.94 -48.66
CA VAL A 323 -29.62 -3.06 -49.35
C VAL A 323 -30.25 -2.59 -50.68
N LYS A 324 -30.56 -1.31 -50.78
CA LYS A 324 -30.62 -0.60 -52.06
C LYS A 324 -29.57 0.51 -52.06
N LYS A 325 -28.49 0.25 -52.80
CA LYS A 325 -27.42 1.21 -53.12
C LYS A 325 -28.02 2.49 -53.71
N LYS A 326 -27.61 3.66 -53.20
CA LYS A 326 -27.23 4.83 -54.01
C LYS A 326 -26.57 5.96 -53.19
N LYS A 327 -25.31 6.22 -53.55
CA LYS A 327 -24.56 7.50 -53.66
C LYS A 327 -24.50 8.50 -52.49
N LYS A 328 -23.25 8.62 -51.98
CA LYS A 328 -22.46 9.82 -51.62
C LYS A 328 -23.17 11.03 -50.99
N ALA A 329 -22.77 11.37 -49.76
CA ALA A 329 -22.36 12.73 -49.38
C ALA A 329 -21.45 12.69 -48.15
N ALA A 330 -20.29 13.31 -48.26
CA ALA A 330 -19.28 13.41 -47.21
C ALA A 330 -19.72 14.32 -46.07
N ARG A 331 -19.58 13.85 -44.81
CA ARG A 331 -19.52 14.72 -43.63
C ARG A 331 -18.46 14.21 -42.64
N LYS A 332 -17.35 14.94 -42.66
CA LYS A 332 -16.30 15.14 -41.65
C LYS A 332 -16.32 14.19 -40.44
N ALA A 333 -15.36 13.26 -40.44
CA ALA A 333 -14.88 12.61 -39.23
C ALA A 333 -14.22 13.66 -38.33
N LEU A 334 -14.84 13.95 -37.19
CA LEU A 334 -14.15 14.53 -36.04
C LEU A 334 -13.33 13.40 -35.40
N ILE A 335 -12.02 13.61 -35.39
CA ILE A 335 -11.03 12.76 -34.74
C ILE A 335 -11.32 12.79 -33.24
N VAL A 336 -12.07 11.80 -32.74
CA VAL A 336 -12.06 11.45 -31.32
C VAL A 336 -10.90 10.48 -31.17
N SER A 337 -9.81 10.97 -30.58
CA SER A 337 -8.66 10.20 -30.18
C SER A 337 -9.09 8.94 -29.41
N SER A 338 -8.84 7.79 -30.03
CA SER A 338 -8.72 6.44 -29.44
C SER A 338 -9.19 6.27 -27.98
N ILE A 339 -10.51 6.28 -27.75
CA ILE A 339 -11.06 5.78 -26.49
C ILE A 339 -11.07 4.26 -26.60
N VAL A 340 -10.12 3.61 -25.95
CA VAL A 340 -10.07 2.14 -25.88
C VAL A 340 -11.37 1.63 -25.23
N PRO A 341 -12.08 0.67 -25.86
CA PRO A 341 -13.27 0.05 -25.29
C PRO A 341 -13.00 -0.44 -23.87
N THR A 342 -13.94 -0.23 -22.94
CA THR A 342 -13.80 -0.60 -21.52
C THR A 342 -13.43 -2.08 -21.29
N THR A 343 -13.71 -2.95 -22.25
CA THR A 343 -13.38 -4.38 -22.25
C THR A 343 -11.90 -4.69 -22.51
N LEU A 344 -11.15 -3.76 -23.10
CA LEU A 344 -9.71 -3.89 -23.40
C LEU A 344 -8.85 -3.06 -22.42
N ARG A 345 -9.47 -2.47 -21.39
CA ARG A 345 -8.75 -1.69 -20.39
C ARG A 345 -8.22 -2.63 -19.30
N PRO A 346 -6.92 -2.64 -19.00
CA PRO A 346 -6.41 -3.39 -17.87
C PRO A 346 -7.05 -2.87 -16.57
N PRO A 347 -7.37 -3.72 -15.60
CA PRO A 347 -7.84 -3.31 -14.28
C PRO A 347 -6.92 -2.25 -13.66
N PRO A 348 -7.45 -1.33 -12.84
CA PRO A 348 -6.64 -0.24 -12.25
C PRO A 348 -5.51 -0.76 -11.35
N ASP A 349 -5.64 -2.01 -10.91
CA ASP A 349 -4.68 -2.69 -10.03
C ASP A 349 -3.56 -3.42 -10.81
N GLN A 350 -3.63 -3.48 -12.14
CA GLN A 350 -2.56 -4.08 -12.95
C GLN A 350 -1.41 -3.10 -13.14
N LEU A 351 -0.29 -3.39 -12.48
CA LEU A 351 0.97 -2.70 -12.71
C LEU A 351 1.53 -3.08 -14.10
N PRO A 352 2.31 -2.19 -14.73
CA PRO A 352 3.05 -2.53 -15.94
C PRO A 352 3.94 -3.75 -15.71
N PRO A 353 4.08 -4.68 -16.68
CA PRO A 353 4.80 -5.94 -16.48
C PRO A 353 6.28 -5.74 -16.14
N SER A 354 6.90 -4.65 -16.61
CA SER A 354 8.25 -4.26 -16.23
C SER A 354 8.36 -3.91 -14.74
N LEU A 355 7.37 -3.17 -14.23
CA LEU A 355 7.35 -2.69 -12.86
C LEU A 355 6.92 -3.79 -11.88
N GLU A 356 6.04 -4.69 -12.32
CA GLU A 356 5.68 -5.91 -11.60
C GLU A 356 6.89 -6.86 -11.49
N ALA A 357 7.68 -7.01 -12.56
CA ALA A 357 8.93 -7.78 -12.51
C ALA A 357 9.96 -7.15 -11.56
N GLU A 358 10.15 -5.83 -11.60
CA GLU A 358 10.99 -5.08 -10.65
C GLU A 358 10.53 -5.29 -9.20
N TYR A 359 9.22 -5.20 -8.95
CA TYR A 359 8.64 -5.37 -7.62
C TYR A 359 8.79 -6.80 -7.10
N ASN A 360 8.55 -7.81 -7.94
CA ASN A 360 8.72 -9.22 -7.58
C ASN A 360 10.19 -9.58 -7.35
N SER A 361 11.10 -9.04 -8.17
CA SER A 361 12.54 -9.17 -7.94
C SER A 361 12.94 -8.54 -6.60
N PHE A 362 12.44 -7.34 -6.31
CA PHE A 362 12.68 -6.66 -5.04
C PHE A 362 12.19 -7.51 -3.85
N GLN A 363 10.97 -8.05 -3.91
CA GLN A 363 10.42 -8.90 -2.84
C GLN A 363 11.27 -10.17 -2.61
N ARG A 364 11.77 -10.81 -3.67
CA ARG A 364 12.68 -11.96 -3.53
C ARG A 364 13.98 -11.57 -2.83
N THR A 365 14.63 -10.49 -3.29
CA THR A 365 15.88 -10.01 -2.69
C THR A 365 15.70 -9.60 -1.22
N LEU A 366 14.57 -8.98 -0.88
CA LEU A 366 14.26 -8.61 0.50
C LEU A 366 14.09 -9.85 1.38
N LYS A 367 13.39 -10.87 0.88
CA LYS A 367 13.20 -12.13 1.60
C LYS A 367 14.54 -12.85 1.82
N GLU A 368 15.34 -12.97 0.78
CA GLU A 368 16.67 -13.59 0.85
C GLU A 368 17.59 -12.88 1.86
N LEU A 369 17.61 -11.55 1.88
CA LEU A 369 18.41 -10.80 2.85
C LEU A 369 17.88 -10.90 4.28
N CYS A 370 16.56 -10.94 4.48
CA CYS A 370 15.96 -11.20 5.79
C CYS A 370 16.33 -12.60 6.30
N ASP A 371 16.26 -13.62 5.44
CA ASP A 371 16.62 -15.00 5.79
C ASP A 371 18.13 -15.10 6.13
N GLN A 372 18.99 -14.45 5.34
CA GLN A 372 20.43 -14.37 5.61
C GLN A 372 20.74 -13.61 6.91
N LEU A 373 20.01 -12.54 7.21
CA LEU A 373 20.18 -11.78 8.44
C LEU A 373 19.73 -12.58 9.65
N GLN A 374 18.62 -13.30 9.55
CA GLN A 374 18.13 -14.16 10.63
C GLN A 374 19.12 -15.29 10.93
N SER A 375 19.67 -15.93 9.89
CA SER A 375 20.73 -16.92 10.03
C SER A 375 22.05 -16.34 10.56
N ALA A 376 22.39 -15.10 10.19
CA ALA A 376 23.58 -14.45 10.72
C ALA A 376 23.39 -14.13 12.20
N VAL A 377 22.26 -13.53 12.60
CA VAL A 377 21.98 -13.18 14.00
C VAL A 377 21.93 -14.41 14.91
N SER A 378 21.47 -15.58 14.42
CA SER A 378 21.44 -16.80 15.22
C SER A 378 22.82 -17.43 15.45
N ASN A 379 23.75 -17.24 14.51
CA ASN A 379 25.03 -17.94 14.50
C ASN A 379 26.20 -17.03 14.91
N GLU A 380 26.06 -15.71 14.74
CA GLU A 380 27.08 -14.71 15.03
C GLU A 380 27.14 -14.33 16.51
N HIS A 381 28.34 -14.42 17.09
CA HIS A 381 28.66 -13.86 18.40
C HIS A 381 29.78 -12.84 18.25
N PHE A 382 29.53 -11.59 18.64
CA PHE A 382 30.52 -10.52 18.57
C PHE A 382 31.54 -10.64 19.70
N ASN A 383 32.81 -10.89 19.36
CA ASN A 383 33.88 -10.96 20.35
C ASN A 383 34.45 -9.55 20.61
N THR A 384 34.25 -9.04 21.83
CA THR A 384 34.67 -7.70 22.27
C THR A 384 36.19 -7.52 22.37
N GLU A 385 36.94 -8.60 22.61
CA GLU A 385 38.41 -8.54 22.74
C GLU A 385 39.09 -8.35 21.37
N ASN A 386 38.61 -9.09 20.37
CA ASN A 386 39.17 -9.09 19.01
C ASN A 386 38.49 -8.10 18.07
N GLY A 387 37.30 -7.59 18.42
CA GLY A 387 36.51 -6.65 17.62
C GLY A 387 35.88 -7.27 16.37
N VAL A 388 35.74 -8.60 16.33
CA VAL A 388 35.32 -9.37 15.16
C VAL A 388 34.20 -10.35 15.53
N SER A 389 33.23 -10.54 14.62
CA SER A 389 32.19 -11.57 14.71
C SER A 389 32.77 -12.97 14.56
N ARG A 390 32.30 -13.90 15.39
CA ARG A 390 32.66 -15.32 15.34
C ARG A 390 31.42 -16.21 15.22
N ASP A 391 31.60 -17.35 14.58
CA ASP A 391 30.58 -18.40 14.49
C ASP A 391 30.48 -19.17 15.83
N VAL A 392 29.46 -20.02 15.96
CA VAL A 392 29.21 -20.88 17.14
C VAL A 392 30.41 -21.80 17.44
N SER A 393 31.19 -22.17 16.42
CA SER A 393 32.44 -22.94 16.57
C SER A 393 33.66 -22.09 16.94
N GLY A 394 33.52 -20.77 17.12
CA GLY A 394 34.60 -19.86 17.50
C GLY A 394 35.48 -19.36 16.34
N ASN A 395 35.19 -19.74 15.10
CA ASN A 395 35.89 -19.29 13.90
C ASN A 395 35.51 -17.84 13.56
N SER A 396 36.47 -17.06 13.04
CA SER A 396 36.19 -15.69 12.60
C SER A 396 35.32 -15.67 11.35
N LEU A 397 34.29 -14.82 11.36
CA LEU A 397 33.41 -14.54 10.23
C LEU A 397 33.77 -13.24 9.50
N ALA A 398 34.82 -12.54 9.94
CA ALA A 398 35.23 -11.32 9.27
C ALA A 398 35.95 -11.60 7.97
N THR A 399 35.56 -10.88 6.93
CA THR A 399 36.23 -10.93 5.63
C THR A 399 36.84 -9.59 5.26
N LEU A 400 38.01 -9.64 4.63
CA LEU A 400 38.71 -8.47 4.10
C LEU A 400 38.93 -8.66 2.60
N ASP A 401 38.28 -7.81 1.82
CA ASP A 401 38.50 -7.73 0.38
C ASP A 401 39.58 -6.69 0.09
N VAL A 402 40.58 -7.07 -0.71
CA VAL A 402 41.66 -6.19 -1.13
C VAL A 402 41.77 -6.25 -2.65
N PHE A 403 41.81 -5.08 -3.26
CA PHE A 403 41.96 -4.90 -4.69
C PHE A 403 43.09 -3.90 -4.95
N VAL A 404 44.09 -4.32 -5.72
CA VAL A 404 45.24 -3.52 -6.08
C VAL A 404 45.15 -3.20 -7.57
N GLU A 405 44.85 -1.93 -7.86
CA GLU A 405 44.59 -1.48 -9.24
C GLU A 405 45.90 -1.27 -9.99
N GLN A 406 46.71 -0.34 -9.50
CA GLN A 406 47.88 0.16 -10.23
C GLN A 406 48.96 0.70 -9.31
N GLY A 407 50.21 0.60 -9.76
CA GLY A 407 51.36 1.27 -9.20
C GLY A 407 51.79 2.44 -10.08
N GLU A 408 52.36 3.49 -9.48
CA GLU A 408 52.97 4.59 -10.21
C GLU A 408 54.33 4.95 -9.63
N ASN A 409 55.24 5.36 -10.51
CA ASN A 409 56.59 5.79 -10.16
C ASN A 409 57.36 4.76 -9.33
N LEU A 410 57.22 3.49 -9.70
CA LEU A 410 57.91 2.39 -9.05
C LEU A 410 59.44 2.56 -9.12
N PRO A 411 60.17 2.04 -8.12
CA PRO A 411 61.62 2.19 -8.00
C PRO A 411 62.37 1.46 -9.12
N TYR A 412 63.54 1.98 -9.51
CA TYR A 412 64.46 1.25 -10.38
C TYR A 412 65.20 0.17 -9.60
N ARG A 413 65.56 -0.93 -10.28
CA ARG A 413 66.47 -1.94 -9.75
C ARG A 413 67.89 -1.37 -9.65
N ASP A 414 68.33 -0.67 -10.70
CA ASP A 414 69.57 0.10 -10.70
C ASP A 414 69.34 1.46 -11.41
N PRO A 415 69.32 2.58 -10.67
CA PRO A 415 69.08 3.91 -11.24
C PRO A 415 70.23 4.39 -12.16
N ARG A 416 71.42 3.79 -12.12
CA ARG A 416 72.56 4.16 -12.98
C ARG A 416 72.43 3.57 -14.39
N ILE A 417 71.83 2.39 -14.47
CA ILE A 417 71.65 1.62 -15.72
C ILE A 417 70.25 1.85 -16.31
N GLY A 418 69.30 2.32 -15.50
CA GLY A 418 67.90 2.51 -15.91
C GLY A 418 67.11 1.20 -15.94
N ASP A 419 67.60 0.16 -15.27
CA ASP A 419 66.94 -1.15 -15.20
C ASP A 419 65.74 -1.07 -14.24
N LEU A 420 64.54 -1.33 -14.75
CA LEU A 420 63.32 -1.35 -13.94
C LEU A 420 63.21 -2.64 -13.14
N ILE A 421 62.47 -2.57 -12.04
CA ILE A 421 62.01 -3.78 -11.35
C ILE A 421 60.99 -4.52 -12.23
N ASP A 422 60.85 -5.83 -12.02
CA ASP A 422 59.77 -6.62 -12.59
C ASP A 422 58.76 -6.90 -11.46
N PRO A 423 57.79 -5.98 -11.23
CA PRO A 423 57.09 -5.95 -9.96
C PRO A 423 55.92 -6.93 -9.94
N TYR A 424 55.80 -7.63 -8.82
CA TYR A 424 54.57 -8.32 -8.42
C TYR A 424 54.15 -7.88 -7.02
N VAL A 425 52.85 -7.94 -6.75
CA VAL A 425 52.27 -7.53 -5.48
C VAL A 425 52.03 -8.75 -4.62
N ARG A 426 52.40 -8.64 -3.35
CA ARG A 426 52.10 -9.60 -2.29
C ARG A 426 51.21 -8.94 -1.25
N VAL A 427 50.11 -9.60 -0.90
CA VAL A 427 49.17 -9.15 0.13
C VAL A 427 49.12 -10.18 1.26
N PHE A 428 49.21 -9.71 2.52
CA PHE A 428 49.17 -10.56 3.72
C PHE A 428 48.68 -9.79 4.95
N LEU A 429 48.29 -10.51 6.01
CA LEU A 429 47.96 -9.90 7.30
C LEU A 429 49.13 -10.00 8.27
N ARG A 430 49.61 -8.85 8.74
CA ARG A 430 50.71 -8.79 9.71
C ARG A 430 50.21 -9.20 11.09
N SER A 431 50.87 -10.20 11.68
CA SER A 431 50.69 -10.57 13.09
C SER A 431 51.65 -9.78 13.97
N THR A 432 51.26 -9.50 15.21
CA THR A 432 52.14 -8.97 16.26
C THR A 432 53.11 -10.03 16.80
N SER A 433 52.80 -11.32 16.62
CA SER A 433 53.62 -12.47 16.98
C SER A 433 54.14 -13.16 15.72
N VAL A 434 55.45 -13.47 15.71
CA VAL A 434 56.22 -13.95 14.53
C VAL A 434 55.78 -15.34 14.01
N LEU A 435 54.87 -16.04 14.69
CA LEU A 435 54.60 -17.48 14.50
C LEU A 435 53.28 -17.85 13.81
N GLU A 436 52.46 -16.89 13.37
CA GLU A 436 51.24 -17.20 12.61
C GLU A 436 51.33 -16.66 11.17
N SER A 437 51.69 -17.53 10.23
CA SER A 437 51.62 -17.26 8.80
C SER A 437 50.17 -17.16 8.36
N THR A 438 49.74 -15.97 7.94
CA THR A 438 48.45 -15.76 7.27
C THR A 438 48.61 -15.95 5.76
N ASP A 439 47.50 -16.27 5.09
CA ASP A 439 47.44 -16.54 3.66
C ASP A 439 48.16 -15.46 2.84
N ILE A 440 49.16 -15.90 2.06
CA ILE A 440 49.98 -15.03 1.22
C ILE A 440 49.39 -15.04 -0.19
N PHE A 441 48.84 -13.92 -0.64
CA PHE A 441 48.32 -13.78 -1.99
C PHE A 441 49.35 -13.06 -2.88
N LYS A 442 49.57 -13.56 -4.10
CA LYS A 442 50.54 -13.00 -5.06
C LYS A 442 49.84 -12.65 -6.38
N SER A 443 50.14 -11.49 -6.94
CA SER A 443 49.68 -11.09 -8.28
C SER A 443 50.52 -11.71 -9.39
N GLU A 444 50.04 -11.60 -10.62
CA GLU A 444 50.85 -11.82 -11.83
C GLU A 444 51.97 -10.77 -11.95
N MET A 445 53.08 -11.15 -12.60
CA MET A 445 54.21 -10.25 -12.82
C MET A 445 53.92 -9.25 -13.94
N ARG A 446 54.49 -8.05 -13.83
CA ARG A 446 54.52 -7.07 -14.93
C ARG A 446 55.97 -6.80 -15.30
N ILE A 447 56.33 -6.91 -16.58
CA ILE A 447 57.72 -6.84 -17.04
C ILE A 447 58.04 -5.40 -17.45
N ALA A 448 59.11 -4.83 -16.89
CA ALA A 448 59.69 -3.54 -17.30
C ALA A 448 58.72 -2.34 -17.40
N ASP A 449 57.67 -2.29 -16.56
CA ASP A 449 56.70 -1.19 -16.55
C ASP A 449 56.88 -0.31 -15.31
N ARG A 450 56.96 1.01 -15.52
CA ARG A 450 57.11 2.01 -14.45
C ARG A 450 55.79 2.23 -13.70
N ASN A 451 54.67 2.04 -14.40
CA ASN A 451 53.32 2.26 -13.89
C ASN A 451 52.42 1.04 -14.16
N PRO A 452 52.71 -0.11 -13.55
CA PRO A 452 52.00 -1.34 -13.83
C PRO A 452 50.55 -1.29 -13.36
N MET A 453 49.64 -1.80 -14.20
CA MET A 453 48.25 -2.11 -13.86
C MET A 453 48.16 -3.58 -13.47
N TRP A 454 47.71 -3.91 -12.26
CA TRP A 454 47.58 -5.31 -11.82
C TRP A 454 46.14 -5.83 -11.87
N GLU A 455 45.14 -5.00 -11.60
CA GLU A 455 43.74 -5.44 -11.40
C GLU A 455 43.63 -6.66 -10.47
N PHE A 456 44.49 -6.73 -9.46
CA PHE A 456 44.64 -7.89 -8.60
C PHE A 456 43.62 -7.87 -7.47
N ARG A 457 42.78 -8.91 -7.38
CA ARG A 457 41.77 -9.04 -6.31
C ARG A 457 42.05 -10.27 -5.45
N CYS A 458 42.08 -10.08 -4.14
CA CYS A 458 42.12 -11.17 -3.17
C CYS A 458 41.14 -10.95 -2.02
N GLN A 459 40.68 -12.04 -1.42
CA GLN A 459 39.76 -12.03 -0.29
C GLN A 459 40.32 -12.88 0.84
N ILE A 460 40.40 -12.30 2.03
CA ILE A 460 40.82 -13.00 3.26
C ILE A 460 39.55 -13.32 4.05
N THR A 461 39.20 -14.59 4.16
CA THR A 461 37.88 -15.04 4.63
C THR A 461 37.76 -15.22 6.15
N ALA A 462 38.87 -15.19 6.88
CA ALA A 462 38.89 -15.40 8.33
C ALA A 462 39.85 -14.42 9.03
N VAL A 463 39.50 -13.13 9.07
CA VAL A 463 40.32 -12.11 9.74
C VAL A 463 40.23 -12.29 11.26
N PRO A 464 41.31 -12.63 11.97
CA PRO A 464 41.21 -13.05 13.37
C PRO A 464 40.98 -11.89 14.36
N SER A 465 41.44 -10.68 14.03
CA SER A 465 41.28 -9.48 14.87
C SER A 465 41.43 -8.21 14.05
N VAL A 466 40.67 -7.16 14.42
CA VAL A 466 40.79 -5.81 13.84
C VAL A 466 42.07 -5.10 14.29
N GLN A 467 42.77 -5.63 15.29
CA GLN A 467 44.04 -5.09 15.75
C GLN A 467 45.21 -5.39 14.79
N ARG A 468 45.00 -6.26 13.79
CA ARG A 468 46.02 -6.57 12.78
C ARG A 468 46.17 -5.44 11.77
N GLU A 469 47.27 -5.53 11.01
CA GLU A 469 47.57 -4.62 9.91
C GLU A 469 47.59 -5.39 8.59
N LEU A 470 47.06 -4.77 7.54
CA LEU A 470 47.17 -5.26 6.18
C LEU A 470 48.52 -4.83 5.62
N GLY A 471 49.35 -5.80 5.25
CA GLY A 471 50.64 -5.59 4.59
C GLY A 471 50.51 -5.79 3.09
N ILE A 472 50.97 -4.80 2.31
CA ILE A 472 51.07 -4.89 0.85
C ILE A 472 52.53 -4.62 0.48
N GLN A 473 53.17 -5.60 -0.15
CA GLN A 473 54.55 -5.52 -0.59
C GLN A 473 54.62 -5.58 -2.12
N VAL A 474 55.42 -4.70 -2.70
CA VAL A 474 55.85 -4.80 -4.10
C VAL A 474 57.24 -5.43 -4.10
N LEU A 475 57.40 -6.54 -4.81
CA LEU A 475 58.62 -7.33 -4.85
C LEU A 475 59.14 -7.42 -6.27
N ASP A 476 60.46 -7.48 -6.41
CA ASP A 476 61.12 -7.74 -7.70
C ASP A 476 61.29 -9.25 -7.93
N THR A 477 60.72 -9.79 -9.01
CA THR A 477 60.79 -11.24 -9.28
C THR A 477 62.21 -11.77 -9.46
N LYS A 478 63.16 -10.95 -9.92
CA LYS A 478 64.53 -11.43 -10.22
C LYS A 478 65.42 -11.56 -8.99
N ARG A 479 65.14 -10.83 -7.90
CA ARG A 479 65.99 -10.80 -6.70
C ARG A 479 65.23 -11.04 -5.39
N GLU A 480 63.89 -11.17 -5.44
CA GLU A 480 63.00 -11.19 -4.27
C GLU A 480 63.21 -10.01 -3.31
N ASP A 481 63.78 -8.91 -3.81
CA ASP A 481 64.01 -7.70 -3.05
C ASP A 481 62.69 -6.93 -2.87
N VAL A 482 62.42 -6.47 -1.64
CA VAL A 482 61.26 -5.60 -1.36
C VAL A 482 61.52 -4.23 -1.99
N ALA A 483 60.73 -3.91 -3.00
CA ALA A 483 60.74 -2.63 -3.68
C ALA A 483 59.98 -1.56 -2.89
N GLY A 484 58.97 -1.95 -2.11
CA GLY A 484 58.24 -1.05 -1.22
C GLY A 484 57.20 -1.82 -0.40
N GLU A 485 56.89 -1.32 0.78
CA GLU A 485 55.87 -1.91 1.67
C GLU A 485 54.94 -0.82 2.19
N ILE A 486 53.65 -1.12 2.22
CA ILE A 486 52.62 -0.30 2.86
C ILE A 486 51.90 -1.14 3.90
N THR A 487 51.65 -0.52 5.05
CA THR A 487 50.82 -1.07 6.11
C THR A 487 49.57 -0.22 6.29
N ILE A 488 48.41 -0.89 6.33
CA ILE A 488 47.10 -0.26 6.57
C ILE A 488 46.51 -0.88 7.83
N SER A 489 46.23 -0.07 8.85
CA SER A 489 45.60 -0.55 10.08
C SER A 489 44.15 -0.93 9.82
N LEU A 490 43.75 -2.16 10.17
CA LEU A 490 42.36 -2.61 9.97
C LEU A 490 41.35 -1.82 10.80
N ARG A 491 41.78 -1.19 11.90
CA ARG A 491 40.93 -0.29 12.70
C ARG A 491 40.44 0.91 11.89
N SER A 492 41.24 1.39 10.93
CA SER A 492 40.84 2.50 10.05
C SER A 492 39.71 2.11 9.08
N LEU A 493 39.55 0.81 8.81
CA LEU A 493 38.58 0.24 7.86
C LEU A 493 37.27 -0.22 8.55
N LEU A 494 37.10 0.08 9.85
CA LEU A 494 35.93 -0.35 10.65
C LEU A 494 34.62 0.32 10.26
N ASP A 495 34.66 1.41 9.52
CA ASP A 495 33.46 2.07 9.00
C ASP A 495 32.73 1.22 7.93
N GLN A 496 33.36 0.12 7.49
CA GLN A 496 32.89 -0.84 6.48
C GLN A 496 32.56 -0.18 5.13
N LYS A 497 33.19 0.96 4.83
CA LYS A 497 33.14 1.57 3.50
C LYS A 497 34.22 0.98 2.59
N GLU A 498 34.10 1.22 1.29
CA GLU A 498 35.22 0.99 0.38
C GLU A 498 36.23 2.14 0.56
N HIS A 499 37.46 1.79 0.91
CA HIS A 499 38.58 2.72 0.99
C HIS A 499 39.40 2.58 -0.27
N ASN A 500 39.16 3.46 -1.24
CA ASN A 500 39.91 3.54 -2.50
C ASN A 500 40.86 4.74 -2.45
N GLU A 501 42.08 4.49 -1.99
CA GLU A 501 43.06 5.54 -1.72
C GLU A 501 44.41 5.26 -2.39
N TRP A 502 45.13 6.35 -2.65
CA TRP A 502 46.52 6.29 -3.06
C TRP A 502 47.42 6.24 -1.83
N HIS A 503 48.18 5.16 -1.72
CA HIS A 503 49.16 5.01 -0.65
C HIS A 503 50.56 5.26 -1.19
N VAL A 504 51.29 6.15 -0.52
CA VAL A 504 52.69 6.43 -0.82
C VAL A 504 53.56 5.30 -0.25
N MET A 505 54.39 4.71 -1.09
CA MET A 505 55.39 3.73 -0.66
C MET A 505 56.64 4.44 -0.15
N PRO A 506 57.02 4.26 1.12
CA PRO A 506 58.28 4.79 1.62
C PRO A 506 59.47 4.09 0.91
N PRO A 507 60.54 4.83 0.57
CA PRO A 507 61.72 4.25 -0.05
C PRO A 507 62.44 3.33 0.93
N THR A 508 62.85 2.15 0.48
CA THR A 508 63.63 1.21 1.31
C THR A 508 65.05 1.75 1.54
N LEU A 509 65.71 1.33 2.64
CA LEU A 509 67.09 1.74 2.95
C LEU A 509 68.05 1.51 1.77
N ARG A 510 67.87 0.40 1.06
CA ARG A 510 68.65 0.08 -0.14
C ARG A 510 68.40 1.07 -1.29
N GLN A 511 67.16 1.48 -1.51
CA GLN A 511 66.84 2.51 -2.50
C GLN A 511 67.37 3.87 -2.10
N GLN A 512 67.32 4.23 -0.82
CA GLN A 512 67.91 5.48 -0.32
C GLN A 512 69.43 5.53 -0.58
N ILE A 513 70.13 4.39 -0.44
CA ILE A 513 71.56 4.26 -0.74
C ILE A 513 71.83 4.35 -2.24
N LEU A 514 70.98 3.72 -3.08
CA LEU A 514 71.18 3.66 -4.53
C LEU A 514 70.82 4.97 -5.24
N GLU A 515 69.80 5.69 -4.79
CA GLU A 515 69.23 6.82 -5.54
C GLU A 515 69.97 8.15 -5.29
N THR A 516 70.70 8.31 -4.18
CA THR A 516 71.51 9.50 -3.79
C THR A 516 70.80 10.87 -3.76
N LYS A 517 69.73 11.07 -4.53
CA LYS A 517 68.81 12.22 -4.57
C LYS A 517 67.38 11.73 -4.33
N PRO A 518 66.54 12.49 -3.60
CA PRO A 518 65.13 12.16 -3.45
C PRO A 518 64.40 12.27 -4.79
N ARG A 519 63.40 11.40 -5.01
CA ARG A 519 62.57 11.41 -6.23
C ARG A 519 61.67 12.65 -6.28
N ASP A 520 61.51 13.23 -7.46
CA ASP A 520 60.58 14.34 -7.71
C ASP A 520 59.11 13.93 -7.50
N GLN A 521 58.78 12.67 -7.77
CA GLN A 521 57.47 12.08 -7.52
C GLN A 521 57.62 10.80 -6.70
N PRO A 522 56.91 10.67 -5.57
CA PRO A 522 56.99 9.48 -4.75
C PRO A 522 56.34 8.28 -5.44
N ALA A 523 56.86 7.08 -5.17
CA ALA A 523 56.22 5.85 -5.59
C ALA A 523 54.89 5.70 -4.85
N ARG A 524 53.83 5.36 -5.56
CA ARG A 524 52.50 5.19 -4.98
C ARG A 524 51.79 3.99 -5.56
N ILE A 525 50.87 3.43 -4.79
CA ILE A 525 50.03 2.32 -5.22
C ILE A 525 48.58 2.64 -4.87
N ARG A 526 47.67 2.25 -5.76
CA ARG A 526 46.24 2.43 -5.56
C ARG A 526 45.64 1.14 -5.03
N VAL A 527 45.07 1.23 -3.84
CA VAL A 527 44.48 0.09 -3.14
C VAL A 527 43.04 0.42 -2.81
N CYS A 528 42.15 -0.50 -3.16
CA CYS A 528 40.78 -0.52 -2.69
C CYS A 528 40.64 -1.64 -1.66
N SER A 529 40.20 -1.31 -0.44
CA SER A 529 39.99 -2.30 0.61
C SER A 529 38.63 -2.13 1.29
N ARG A 530 38.03 -3.27 1.68
CA ARG A 530 36.76 -3.31 2.42
C ARG A 530 36.83 -4.37 3.50
N LEU A 531 36.69 -3.96 4.76
CA LEU A 531 36.62 -4.84 5.91
C LEU A 531 35.16 -5.06 6.33
N THR A 532 34.75 -6.31 6.43
CA THR A 532 33.45 -6.70 7.00
C THR A 532 33.70 -7.45 8.31
N HIS A 533 33.58 -6.74 9.44
CA HIS A 533 33.87 -7.34 10.76
C HIS A 533 32.64 -8.05 11.39
N THR A 534 31.44 -7.77 10.88
CA THR A 534 30.15 -8.30 11.32
C THR A 534 29.21 -8.43 10.11
N LYS A 535 28.76 -9.65 9.81
CA LYS A 535 27.89 -9.89 8.64
C LYS A 535 26.50 -9.31 8.86
N SER A 536 25.96 -9.40 10.07
CA SER A 536 24.71 -8.76 10.49
C SER A 536 24.69 -7.23 10.26
N ILE A 537 25.78 -6.51 10.54
CA ILE A 537 25.83 -5.05 10.31
C ILE A 537 25.83 -4.73 8.81
N VAL A 538 26.51 -5.52 7.99
CA VAL A 538 26.48 -5.35 6.52
C VAL A 538 25.08 -5.61 5.98
N LEU A 539 24.45 -6.72 6.38
CA LEU A 539 23.10 -7.09 5.97
C LEU A 539 22.06 -6.06 6.42
N THR A 540 22.17 -5.50 7.63
CA THR A 540 21.25 -4.43 8.09
C THR A 540 21.40 -3.15 7.28
N ARG A 541 22.62 -2.78 6.85
CA ARG A 541 22.85 -1.60 5.98
C ARG A 541 22.31 -1.83 4.57
N GLU A 542 22.51 -3.02 4.01
CA GLU A 542 21.93 -3.39 2.72
C GLU A 542 20.40 -3.37 2.76
N LEU A 543 19.82 -3.88 3.85
CA LEU A 543 18.38 -3.82 4.10
C LEU A 543 17.88 -2.38 4.24
N GLN A 544 18.63 -1.50 4.92
CA GLN A 544 18.32 -0.06 4.96
C GLN A 544 18.38 0.60 3.57
N HIS A 545 19.35 0.22 2.73
CA HIS A 545 19.40 0.70 1.35
C HIS A 545 18.19 0.19 0.55
N LEU A 546 17.81 -1.07 0.72
CA LEU A 546 16.62 -1.64 0.09
C LEU A 546 15.31 -1.01 0.59
N MET A 547 15.25 -0.56 1.85
CA MET A 547 14.10 0.18 2.34
C MET A 547 13.94 1.52 1.60
N LYS A 548 15.04 2.20 1.25
CA LYS A 548 14.99 3.42 0.43
C LYS A 548 14.51 3.13 -0.99
N THR A 549 14.94 2.02 -1.59
CA THR A 549 14.47 1.63 -2.94
C THR A 549 13.00 1.20 -2.91
N ARG A 550 12.53 0.58 -1.83
CA ARG A 550 11.11 0.29 -1.58
C ARG A 550 10.25 1.53 -1.65
N ASP A 551 10.65 2.61 -0.98
CA ASP A 551 9.87 3.85 -0.97
C ASP A 551 9.76 4.46 -2.37
N VAL A 552 10.84 4.38 -3.15
CA VAL A 552 10.85 4.80 -4.56
C VAL A 552 9.93 3.91 -5.41
N LEU A 553 9.98 2.59 -5.24
CA LEU A 553 9.13 1.64 -5.98
C LEU A 553 7.66 1.81 -5.63
N ILE A 554 7.31 1.95 -4.34
CA ILE A 554 5.94 2.21 -3.87
C ILE A 554 5.43 3.52 -4.45
N LYS A 555 6.28 4.56 -4.49
CA LYS A 555 5.92 5.82 -5.12
C LYS A 555 5.64 5.64 -6.60
N LYS A 556 6.50 4.94 -7.36
CA LYS A 556 6.25 4.63 -8.77
C LYS A 556 4.95 3.83 -8.96
N CYS A 557 4.66 2.83 -8.12
CA CYS A 557 3.39 2.10 -8.16
C CYS A 557 2.19 3.03 -7.93
N ARG A 558 2.27 3.91 -6.93
CA ARG A 558 1.23 4.91 -6.64
C ARG A 558 1.02 5.86 -7.79
N ASP A 559 2.09 6.39 -8.36
CA ASP A 559 2.04 7.36 -9.46
C ASP A 559 1.34 6.71 -10.67
N VAL A 560 1.68 5.47 -11.03
CA VAL A 560 1.00 4.72 -12.11
C VAL A 560 -0.48 4.50 -11.82
N ILE A 561 -0.85 4.13 -10.60
CA ILE A 561 -2.25 3.94 -10.20
C ILE A 561 -3.00 5.28 -10.22
N GLN A 562 -2.38 6.36 -9.73
CA GLN A 562 -2.94 7.71 -9.72
C GLN A 562 -3.13 8.25 -11.15
N ASP A 563 -2.16 8.07 -12.03
CA ASP A 563 -2.25 8.44 -13.44
C ASP A 563 -3.36 7.65 -14.14
N ALA A 564 -3.47 6.34 -13.86
CA ALA A 564 -4.55 5.51 -14.39
C ALA A 564 -5.93 5.95 -13.88
N ILE A 565 -6.06 6.35 -12.61
CA ILE A 565 -7.29 6.91 -12.04
C ILE A 565 -7.59 8.28 -12.64
N HIS A 566 -6.60 9.16 -12.76
CA HIS A 566 -6.77 10.51 -13.30
C HIS A 566 -7.20 10.47 -14.76
N THR A 567 -6.53 9.65 -15.57
CA THR A 567 -6.91 9.39 -16.97
C THR A 567 -8.33 8.83 -17.08
N ARG A 568 -8.77 8.00 -16.12
CA ARG A 568 -10.14 7.50 -16.07
C ARG A 568 -11.15 8.57 -15.66
N LEU A 569 -10.79 9.47 -14.74
CA LEU A 569 -11.63 10.60 -14.31
C LEU A 569 -11.82 11.62 -15.44
N GLU A 570 -10.77 11.92 -16.21
CA GLU A 570 -10.85 12.82 -17.37
C GLU A 570 -11.65 12.24 -18.55
N GLN A 571 -11.79 10.91 -18.60
CA GLN A 571 -12.57 10.21 -19.62
C GLN A 571 -14.05 10.00 -19.24
N LEU A 572 -14.46 10.41 -18.04
CA LEU A 572 -15.87 10.44 -17.65
C LEU A 572 -16.50 11.73 -18.17
N PRO A 573 -17.69 11.68 -18.81
CA PRO A 573 -18.35 12.85 -19.38
C PRO A 573 -18.83 13.84 -18.31
#